data_AF-A0A6I9WPV6-F1
#
_entry.id   AF-A0A6I9WPV6-F1
#
_cell.length_a   1.000
_cell.length_b   1.000
_cell.length_c   1.000
_cell.angle_alpha   90.00
_cell.angle_beta   90.00
_cell.angle_gamma   90.00
#
_symmetry.space_group_name_H-M   'P 1'
#
loop_
_entity.id
_entity.type
_entity.pdbx_description
1 polymer ?
#
loop_
_entity_poly.entity_id
_entity_poly.type
_entity_poly.pdbx_seq_one_letter_code
_entity_poly.pdbx_strand_id
1 'polypeptide(L)'
;MFCISDKFRKLECTVGDESPTKSEIRQSLGTSLAQIIFEYNQEAAKLVDSISVTKFPQQLCCASQDSQLKADMAMGMWSEKQKILKSCIHREILALGEDELKKFQAEIEAATQKKLRNEFAEECRMFEAEKRFAIRRNADEIHAQYEEFFKFAQQELKEKLQVDMADIDMKHDKELQTAIVKTRMDTTYDVLRKIQPQINWVVTSIYNDLVQAHRIQKDKMVVDFNNIMRKRHIKFDEKIKNIEKRKIEELYTQRRELEIQNVINIIYIFYMERLHSNSQLQAIQEHYEEKIKSFQKLIAKQNEAVNIMKEEITECHNKNKMLEEKITILAKEFQKFINFAFDTMPEHADFLLPLDLLSVNSTNKEDGEREEKKR
;
A
#
# COMPACT_ATOMS: atom_id res chain seq x y z
N MET A 1 30.38 21.68 -63.94
CA MET A 1 31.74 22.18 -64.19
C MET A 1 32.07 21.84 -65.64
N PHE A 2 31.61 22.67 -66.57
CA PHE A 2 31.85 22.49 -68.01
C PHE A 2 32.88 23.54 -68.42
N CYS A 3 34.10 23.10 -68.72
CA CYS A 3 35.18 23.96 -69.22
C CYS A 3 35.02 24.13 -70.73
N ILE A 4 34.57 25.31 -71.16
CA ILE A 4 34.67 25.74 -72.56
C ILE A 4 35.89 26.65 -72.68
N SER A 5 36.88 26.18 -73.42
CA SER A 5 38.14 26.84 -73.74
C SER A 5 37.94 27.70 -74.98
N ASP A 6 37.75 29.01 -74.82
CA ASP A 6 37.82 29.97 -75.92
C ASP A 6 39.25 30.50 -76.09
N LYS A 7 39.95 29.95 -77.08
CA LYS A 7 41.16 30.55 -77.66
C LYS A 7 40.79 31.15 -79.02
N PHE A 8 40.41 32.42 -79.05
CA PHE A 8 40.41 33.19 -80.29
C PHE A 8 41.78 33.87 -80.47
N ARG A 9 42.46 33.48 -81.55
CA ARG A 9 43.70 34.11 -82.04
C ARG A 9 43.41 35.55 -82.43
N LYS A 10 44.31 36.47 -82.01
CA LYS A 10 44.48 37.78 -82.65
C LYS A 10 44.77 37.57 -84.14
N LEU A 11 43.97 38.19 -85.00
CA LEU A 11 44.31 38.43 -86.40
C LEU A 11 45.01 39.80 -86.48
N GLU A 12 46.28 39.77 -86.84
CA GLU A 12 47.03 40.96 -87.23
C GLU A 12 46.53 41.45 -88.59
N CYS A 13 46.16 42.72 -88.67
CA CYS A 13 45.85 43.40 -89.93
C CYS A 13 47.13 44.00 -90.49
N THR A 14 47.68 43.39 -91.54
CA THR A 14 48.70 44.02 -92.38
C THR A 14 48.01 44.96 -93.37
N VAL A 15 48.35 46.24 -93.29
CA VAL A 15 47.93 47.30 -94.21
C VAL A 15 48.51 47.02 -95.60
N GLY A 16 47.63 46.92 -96.60
CA GLY A 16 47.97 46.92 -98.02
C GLY A 16 46.78 47.49 -98.81
N ASP A 17 47.02 48.61 -99.49
CA ASP A 17 46.07 49.29 -100.37
C ASP A 17 45.77 48.41 -101.61
N GLU A 18 44.69 47.63 -101.57
CA GLU A 18 43.98 47.11 -102.75
C GLU A 18 42.66 46.46 -102.31
N SER A 19 41.52 46.90 -102.86
CA SER A 19 40.19 46.37 -102.54
C SER A 19 39.94 45.00 -103.21
N PRO A 20 39.36 44.01 -102.49
CA PRO A 20 39.28 42.61 -102.96
C PRO A 20 38.26 42.40 -104.10
N THR A 21 38.55 41.43 -104.97
CA THR A 21 37.78 41.13 -106.19
C THR A 21 36.61 40.14 -105.92
N LYS A 22 35.55 40.16 -106.75
CA LYS A 22 34.35 39.27 -106.66
C LYS A 22 34.68 37.77 -106.55
N SER A 23 35.81 37.34 -107.12
CA SER A 23 36.33 35.97 -107.06
C SER A 23 36.92 35.60 -105.69
N GLU A 24 37.57 36.54 -104.99
CA GLU A 24 38.22 36.32 -103.69
C GLU A 24 37.19 36.24 -102.54
N ILE A 25 36.10 37.01 -102.66
CA ILE A 25 34.97 36.98 -101.73
C ILE A 25 34.22 35.64 -101.84
N ARG A 26 34.09 35.08 -103.05
CA ARG A 26 33.45 33.78 -103.28
C ARG A 26 34.24 32.61 -102.69
N GLN A 27 35.56 32.73 -102.66
CA GLN A 27 36.46 31.68 -102.19
C GLN A 27 36.59 31.65 -100.66
N SER A 28 36.38 32.78 -99.98
CA SER A 28 36.46 32.92 -98.51
C SER A 28 35.14 32.62 -97.78
N LEU A 29 33.99 32.92 -98.37
CA LEU A 29 32.66 32.74 -97.73
C LEU A 29 31.96 31.41 -98.06
N GLY A 30 32.46 30.66 -99.04
CA GLY A 30 31.84 29.42 -99.51
C GLY A 30 30.65 29.66 -100.47
N THR A 31 30.50 28.78 -101.44
CA THR A 31 29.60 28.91 -102.60
C THR A 31 28.13 29.13 -102.22
N SER A 32 27.66 28.51 -101.13
CA SER A 32 26.26 28.57 -100.70
C SER A 32 25.85 29.91 -100.09
N LEU A 33 26.76 30.57 -99.36
CA LEU A 33 26.49 31.84 -98.68
C LEU A 33 26.66 33.02 -99.63
N ALA A 34 27.62 32.93 -100.56
CA ALA A 34 27.82 33.93 -101.60
C ALA A 34 26.62 34.02 -102.55
N GLN A 35 25.94 32.90 -102.83
CA GLN A 35 24.79 32.89 -103.75
C GLN A 35 23.56 33.62 -103.17
N ILE A 36 23.33 33.51 -101.86
CA ILE A 36 22.24 34.23 -101.17
C ILE A 36 22.45 35.74 -101.17
N ILE A 37 23.70 36.20 -101.01
CA ILE A 37 24.03 37.63 -100.97
C ILE A 37 23.88 38.28 -102.36
N PHE A 38 24.26 37.57 -103.43
CA PHE A 38 24.20 38.12 -104.80
C PHE A 38 22.84 37.92 -105.51
N GLU A 39 22.03 36.93 -105.12
CA GLU A 39 20.70 36.69 -105.76
C GLU A 39 19.55 37.44 -105.08
N TYR A 40 19.62 37.78 -103.78
CA TYR A 40 18.52 38.45 -103.06
C TYR A 40 18.67 39.97 -102.90
N ASN A 41 19.81 40.54 -103.28
CA ASN A 41 20.10 41.97 -103.08
C ASN A 41 20.56 42.63 -104.40
N GLN A 42 19.60 43.13 -105.18
CA GLN A 42 19.83 43.74 -106.51
C GLN A 42 20.68 45.03 -106.45
N GLU A 43 20.84 45.65 -105.29
CA GLU A 43 21.68 46.83 -105.10
C GLU A 43 23.15 46.50 -104.80
N ALA A 44 23.44 45.33 -104.20
CA ALA A 44 24.81 44.86 -103.99
C ALA A 44 25.50 44.42 -105.30
N ALA A 45 24.73 43.96 -106.30
CA ALA A 45 25.25 43.62 -107.62
C ALA A 45 25.67 44.85 -108.46
N LYS A 46 25.05 46.02 -108.21
CA LYS A 46 25.33 47.27 -108.96
C LYS A 46 26.59 48.00 -108.48
N LEU A 47 27.08 47.72 -107.27
CA LEU A 47 28.30 48.34 -106.74
C LEU A 47 29.60 47.65 -107.21
N VAL A 48 29.51 46.43 -107.76
CA VAL A 48 30.68 45.61 -108.15
C VAL A 48 30.84 45.49 -109.68
N ASP A 49 29.79 45.76 -110.46
CA ASP A 49 29.81 45.60 -111.93
C ASP A 49 29.99 46.94 -112.71
N SER A 50 30.48 48.01 -112.08
CA SER A 50 30.82 49.26 -112.77
C SER A 50 32.23 49.72 -112.39
N ILE A 51 33.23 49.13 -113.03
CA ILE A 51 34.38 49.79 -113.68
C ILE A 51 35.24 48.66 -114.29
N SER A 52 34.93 48.31 -115.53
CA SER A 52 35.89 47.73 -116.47
C SER A 52 35.86 48.65 -117.70
N VAL A 53 36.94 49.41 -117.90
CA VAL A 53 38.07 49.10 -118.78
C VAL A 53 37.88 49.71 -120.17
N THR A 54 38.74 50.73 -120.40
CA THR A 54 39.44 51.05 -121.65
C THR A 54 38.80 51.86 -122.80
N LYS A 55 39.61 52.88 -123.16
CA LYS A 55 40.11 53.25 -124.49
C LYS A 55 39.23 54.14 -125.39
N PHE A 56 39.66 55.41 -125.45
CA PHE A 56 40.01 56.19 -126.66
C PHE A 56 39.83 55.46 -128.01
N PRO A 57 39.39 56.16 -129.09
CA PRO A 57 40.26 57.16 -129.73
C PRO A 57 39.59 58.35 -130.46
N GLN A 58 40.43 59.37 -130.72
CA GLN A 58 40.57 60.21 -131.93
C GLN A 58 39.35 60.85 -132.61
N GLN A 59 39.44 62.01 -133.28
CA GLN A 59 40.35 63.14 -133.48
C GLN A 59 39.73 63.91 -134.68
N LEU A 60 40.05 65.21 -134.83
CA LEU A 60 39.91 66.02 -136.05
C LEU A 60 38.46 66.52 -136.35
N CYS A 61 38.20 67.76 -136.78
CA CYS A 61 39.09 68.82 -137.25
C CYS A 61 38.33 70.17 -137.32
N CYS A 62 39.11 71.25 -137.20
CA CYS A 62 38.98 72.56 -137.88
C CYS A 62 37.67 73.38 -137.77
N ALA A 63 37.78 74.57 -137.15
CA ALA A 63 37.91 75.85 -137.86
C ALA A 63 38.30 76.95 -136.84
N SER A 64 39.49 77.54 -136.99
CA SER A 64 39.68 78.93 -137.49
C SER A 64 39.10 79.99 -136.52
N GLN A 65 39.89 80.52 -135.57
CA GLN A 65 40.67 81.79 -135.67
C GLN A 65 39.83 82.99 -136.16
N ASP A 66 39.85 84.19 -135.58
CA ASP A 66 40.75 84.77 -134.58
C ASP A 66 40.20 86.11 -134.04
N SER A 67 40.89 86.61 -133.01
CA SER A 67 41.14 88.03 -132.66
C SER A 67 40.27 88.76 -131.62
N GLN A 68 40.94 89.14 -130.52
CA GLN A 68 40.86 90.49 -129.96
C GLN A 68 42.29 91.03 -129.72
N LEU A 69 42.49 92.27 -130.17
CA LEU A 69 43.73 93.03 -130.35
C LEU A 69 44.32 93.68 -129.08
N LYS A 70 45.65 93.80 -129.07
CA LYS A 70 46.50 94.98 -128.78
C LYS A 70 47.87 94.67 -129.44
N ALA A 71 48.71 95.56 -129.96
CA ALA A 71 48.68 96.94 -130.48
C ALA A 71 50.14 97.17 -130.95
N ASP A 72 50.39 97.62 -132.18
CA ASP A 72 51.37 98.70 -132.47
C ASP A 72 51.44 99.09 -133.97
N MET A 73 51.29 100.41 -134.16
CA MET A 73 51.96 101.35 -135.07
C MET A 73 51.89 101.24 -136.63
N ALA A 74 51.27 102.31 -137.19
CA ALA A 74 51.70 103.14 -138.34
C ALA A 74 50.85 103.17 -139.64
N MET A 75 50.26 104.37 -139.84
CA MET A 75 49.84 105.08 -141.07
C MET A 75 48.55 104.68 -141.85
N GLY A 76 47.60 105.64 -141.88
CA GLY A 76 47.18 106.23 -143.17
C GLY A 76 45.74 106.03 -143.69
N MET A 77 44.78 106.78 -143.13
CA MET A 77 43.69 107.55 -143.83
C MET A 77 42.79 106.90 -144.93
N TRP A 78 41.50 106.62 -144.61
CA TRP A 78 40.23 107.28 -145.07
C TRP A 78 38.95 106.36 -145.16
N SER A 79 37.79 106.91 -144.70
CA SER A 79 36.37 106.54 -144.98
C SER A 79 35.79 105.27 -144.29
N GLU A 80 34.59 105.16 -143.66
CA GLU A 80 33.42 106.00 -143.36
C GLU A 80 32.56 105.30 -142.25
N LYS A 81 31.86 106.07 -141.41
CA LYS A 81 31.43 105.78 -140.02
C LYS A 81 30.04 105.10 -139.77
N GLN A 82 29.42 104.34 -140.68
CA GLN A 82 27.97 103.97 -140.51
C GLN A 82 27.61 102.52 -140.09
N LYS A 83 28.54 101.55 -139.94
CA LYS A 83 28.21 100.12 -139.63
C LYS A 83 28.43 99.65 -138.18
N ILE A 84 29.03 100.47 -137.30
CA ILE A 84 29.53 100.02 -135.98
C ILE A 84 28.45 100.02 -134.86
N LEU A 85 27.36 100.76 -135.00
CA LEU A 85 26.40 100.94 -133.88
C LEU A 85 25.43 99.76 -133.64
N LYS A 86 25.16 98.92 -134.66
CA LYS A 86 24.13 97.85 -134.56
C LYS A 86 24.65 96.52 -134.00
N SER A 87 25.96 96.24 -134.08
CA SER A 87 26.54 94.98 -133.58
C SER A 87 26.90 95.01 -132.09
N CYS A 88 27.09 96.20 -131.50
CA CYS A 88 27.40 96.32 -130.07
C CYS A 88 26.20 95.99 -129.17
N ILE A 89 24.98 96.37 -129.56
CA ILE A 89 23.78 96.21 -128.73
C ILE A 89 23.37 94.73 -128.55
N HIS A 90 23.54 93.88 -129.58
CA HIS A 90 23.16 92.46 -129.48
C HIS A 90 24.12 91.61 -128.63
N ARG A 91 25.40 91.98 -128.58
CA ARG A 91 26.40 91.27 -127.75
C ARG A 91 26.21 91.55 -126.27
N GLU A 92 25.78 92.77 -125.92
CA GLU A 92 25.51 93.16 -124.53
C GLU A 92 24.26 92.46 -123.96
N ILE A 93 23.18 92.31 -124.73
CA ILE A 93 21.95 91.62 -124.27
C ILE A 93 22.19 90.12 -124.01
N LEU A 94 22.96 89.45 -124.88
CA LEU A 94 23.27 88.03 -124.70
C LEU A 94 24.17 87.78 -123.49
N ALA A 95 25.18 88.63 -123.25
CA ALA A 95 26.02 88.54 -122.07
C ALA A 95 25.20 88.75 -120.78
N LEU A 96 24.24 89.69 -120.78
CA LEU A 96 23.34 89.95 -119.66
C LEU A 96 22.41 88.76 -119.38
N GLY A 97 21.89 88.10 -120.43
CA GLY A 97 21.09 86.88 -120.30
C GLY A 97 21.90 85.69 -119.79
N GLU A 98 23.16 85.56 -120.18
CA GLU A 98 24.04 84.48 -119.73
C GLU A 98 24.48 84.67 -118.26
N ASP A 99 24.76 85.90 -117.84
CA ASP A 99 25.06 86.23 -116.45
C ASP A 99 23.85 86.03 -115.53
N GLU A 100 22.65 86.41 -115.97
CA GLU A 100 21.44 86.21 -115.18
C GLU A 100 21.04 84.72 -115.11
N LEU A 101 21.26 83.95 -116.17
CA LEU A 101 21.09 82.49 -116.16
C LEU A 101 22.09 81.83 -115.19
N LYS A 102 23.37 82.24 -115.20
CA LYS A 102 24.37 81.73 -114.25
C LYS A 102 24.03 82.08 -112.81
N LYS A 103 23.51 83.28 -112.53
CA LYS A 103 23.02 83.65 -111.21
C LYS A 103 21.83 82.80 -110.77
N PHE A 104 20.83 82.65 -111.64
CA PHE A 104 19.65 81.84 -111.33
C PHE A 104 20.01 80.37 -111.12
N GLN A 105 20.95 79.84 -111.90
CA GLN A 105 21.46 78.48 -111.74
C GLN A 105 22.25 78.33 -110.43
N ALA A 106 23.12 79.27 -110.09
CA ALA A 106 23.83 79.28 -108.80
C ALA A 106 22.88 79.42 -107.61
N GLU A 107 21.80 80.19 -107.74
CA GLU A 107 20.78 80.35 -106.71
C GLU A 107 19.94 79.09 -106.52
N ILE A 108 19.55 78.41 -107.62
CA ILE A 108 18.91 77.09 -107.57
C ILE A 108 19.85 76.04 -106.96
N GLU A 109 21.12 75.99 -107.35
CA GLU A 109 22.11 75.07 -106.80
C GLU A 109 22.35 75.34 -105.30
N ALA A 110 22.45 76.61 -104.89
CA ALA A 110 22.58 76.97 -103.48
C ALA A 110 21.31 76.62 -102.67
N ALA A 111 20.12 76.86 -103.22
CA ALA A 111 18.85 76.53 -102.57
C ALA A 111 18.65 75.02 -102.43
N THR A 112 18.96 74.25 -103.48
CA THR A 112 18.89 72.78 -103.46
C THR A 112 19.94 72.18 -102.53
N GLN A 113 21.18 72.68 -102.54
CA GLN A 113 22.22 72.22 -101.61
C GLN A 113 21.90 72.58 -100.15
N LYS A 114 21.30 73.75 -99.90
CA LYS A 114 20.81 74.13 -98.56
C LYS A 114 19.66 73.23 -98.12
N LYS A 115 18.71 72.91 -99.01
CA LYS A 115 17.61 71.99 -98.71
C LYS A 115 18.12 70.58 -98.39
N LEU A 116 19.02 70.04 -99.21
CA LEU A 116 19.68 68.74 -98.96
C LEU A 116 20.44 68.73 -97.63
N ARG A 117 21.19 69.79 -97.30
CA ARG A 117 21.88 69.89 -96.00
C ARG A 117 20.92 69.95 -94.83
N ASN A 118 19.80 70.65 -94.97
CA ASN A 118 18.79 70.73 -93.93
C ASN A 118 18.07 69.40 -93.73
N GLU A 119 17.65 68.72 -94.81
CA GLU A 119 17.06 67.38 -94.78
C GLU A 119 18.03 66.37 -94.14
N PHE A 120 19.31 66.39 -94.55
CA PHE A 120 20.34 65.54 -93.95
C PHE A 120 20.56 65.83 -92.45
N ALA A 121 20.55 67.10 -92.05
CA ALA A 121 20.67 67.48 -90.64
C ALA A 121 19.43 67.07 -89.82
N GLU A 122 18.25 67.12 -90.41
CA GLU A 122 17.00 66.66 -89.80
C GLU A 122 16.99 65.14 -89.64
N GLU A 123 17.40 64.39 -90.67
CA GLU A 123 17.59 62.94 -90.64
C GLU A 123 18.60 62.54 -89.55
N CYS A 124 19.75 63.23 -89.46
CA CYS A 124 20.73 62.99 -88.40
C CYS A 124 20.13 63.22 -87.01
N ARG A 125 19.34 64.29 -86.82
CA ARG A 125 18.67 64.59 -85.55
C ARG A 125 17.62 63.53 -85.20
N MET A 126 16.85 63.06 -86.17
CA MET A 126 15.87 61.98 -85.97
C MET A 126 16.58 60.67 -85.58
N PHE A 127 17.64 60.31 -86.29
CA PHE A 127 18.44 59.12 -85.97
C PHE A 127 19.07 59.20 -84.57
N GLU A 128 19.61 60.35 -84.18
CA GLU A 128 20.11 60.56 -82.82
C GLU A 128 19.00 60.45 -81.76
N ALA A 129 17.81 60.96 -82.04
CA ALA A 129 16.66 60.88 -81.15
C ALA A 129 16.18 59.42 -81.00
N GLU A 130 16.11 58.67 -82.09
CA GLU A 130 15.75 57.25 -82.09
C GLU A 130 16.78 56.41 -81.33
N LYS A 131 18.08 56.65 -81.55
CA LYS A 131 19.15 56.02 -80.77
C LYS A 131 18.98 56.29 -79.27
N ARG A 132 18.72 57.55 -78.88
CA ARG A 132 18.48 57.92 -77.47
C ARG A 132 17.24 57.23 -76.92
N PHE A 133 16.17 57.12 -77.70
CA PHE A 133 14.95 56.43 -77.31
C PHE A 133 15.19 54.93 -77.10
N ALA A 134 15.87 54.26 -78.03
CA ALA A 134 16.21 52.84 -77.91
C ALA A 134 17.11 52.56 -76.69
N ILE A 135 18.11 53.41 -76.44
CA ILE A 135 18.97 53.30 -75.24
C ILE A 135 18.13 53.46 -73.95
N ARG A 136 17.25 54.47 -73.89
CA ARG A 136 16.38 54.67 -72.72
C ARG A 136 15.47 53.48 -72.48
N ARG A 137 14.78 53.00 -73.52
CA ARG A 137 13.90 51.84 -73.42
C ARG A 137 14.63 50.60 -72.91
N ASN A 138 15.82 50.32 -73.43
CA ASN A 138 16.64 49.19 -72.99
C ASN A 138 17.11 49.37 -71.53
N ALA A 139 17.52 50.59 -71.14
CA ALA A 139 17.87 50.88 -69.76
C ALA A 139 16.68 50.67 -68.81
N ASP A 140 15.48 51.13 -69.19
CA ASP A 140 14.25 50.96 -68.40
C ASP A 140 13.87 49.48 -68.27
N GLU A 141 14.02 48.69 -69.34
CA GLU A 141 13.77 47.24 -69.32
C GLU A 141 14.76 46.50 -68.41
N ILE A 142 16.05 46.83 -68.50
CA ILE A 142 17.08 46.30 -67.60
C ILE A 142 16.78 46.68 -66.14
N HIS A 143 16.42 47.95 -65.88
CA HIS A 143 16.06 48.42 -64.55
C HIS A 143 14.85 47.67 -63.99
N ALA A 144 13.80 47.46 -64.79
CA ALA A 144 12.63 46.71 -64.39
C ALA A 144 12.97 45.25 -64.04
N GLN A 145 13.81 44.59 -64.85
CA GLN A 145 14.28 43.23 -64.55
C GLN A 145 15.05 43.16 -63.23
N TYR A 146 16.00 44.08 -63.02
CA TYR A 146 16.75 44.12 -61.76
C TYR A 146 15.87 44.47 -60.56
N GLU A 147 14.88 45.35 -60.71
CA GLU A 147 13.93 45.68 -59.64
C GLU A 147 13.13 44.45 -59.22
N GLU A 148 12.65 43.65 -60.17
CA GLU A 148 11.96 42.38 -59.89
C GLU A 148 12.91 41.36 -59.22
N PHE A 149 14.15 41.25 -59.68
CA PHE A 149 15.15 40.41 -58.99
C PHE A 149 15.42 40.89 -57.56
N PHE A 150 15.50 42.20 -57.32
CA PHE A 150 15.69 42.76 -55.99
C PHE A 150 14.49 42.47 -55.09
N LYS A 151 13.25 42.63 -55.59
CA LYS A 151 12.03 42.28 -54.85
C LYS A 151 12.01 40.80 -54.48
N PHE A 152 12.32 39.92 -55.43
CA PHE A 152 12.38 38.48 -55.18
C PHE A 152 13.45 38.13 -54.14
N ALA A 153 14.66 38.66 -54.29
CA ALA A 153 15.75 38.42 -53.34
C ALA A 153 15.44 38.95 -51.93
N GLN A 154 14.78 40.11 -51.81
CA GLN A 154 14.32 40.66 -50.54
C GLN A 154 13.25 39.77 -49.88
N GLN A 155 12.30 39.27 -50.67
CA GLN A 155 11.26 38.38 -50.17
C GLN A 155 11.83 37.02 -49.73
N GLU A 156 12.73 36.43 -50.53
CA GLU A 156 13.41 35.17 -50.17
C GLU A 156 14.24 35.34 -48.88
N LEU A 157 14.97 36.45 -48.74
CA LEU A 157 15.71 36.75 -47.52
C LEU A 157 14.78 36.90 -46.31
N LYS A 158 13.65 37.58 -46.48
CA LYS A 158 12.65 37.77 -45.42
C LYS A 158 12.04 36.45 -44.97
N GLU A 159 11.70 35.56 -45.91
CA GLU A 159 11.16 34.23 -45.60
C GLU A 159 12.18 33.36 -44.88
N LYS A 160 13.44 33.33 -45.35
CA LYS A 160 14.54 32.63 -44.67
C LYS A 160 14.76 33.14 -43.25
N LEU A 161 14.79 34.47 -43.08
CA LEU A 161 14.95 35.08 -41.77
C LEU A 161 13.79 34.73 -40.83
N GLN A 162 12.55 34.68 -41.33
CA GLN A 162 11.39 34.26 -40.53
C GLN A 162 11.49 32.80 -40.08
N VAL A 163 11.90 31.90 -40.96
CA VAL A 163 12.11 30.48 -40.63
C VAL A 163 13.22 30.32 -39.60
N ASP A 164 14.36 31.00 -39.80
CA ASP A 164 15.48 30.94 -38.87
C ASP A 164 15.13 31.53 -37.50
N MET A 165 14.39 32.66 -37.46
CA MET A 165 13.87 33.22 -36.20
C MET A 165 12.95 32.23 -35.49
N ALA A 166 12.02 31.58 -36.20
CA ALA A 166 11.11 30.61 -35.60
C ALA A 166 11.84 29.36 -35.07
N ASP A 167 12.88 28.87 -35.75
CA ASP A 167 13.69 27.74 -35.28
C ASP A 167 14.50 28.12 -34.02
N ILE A 168 15.07 29.32 -33.98
CA ILE A 168 15.78 29.85 -32.81
C ILE A 168 14.82 30.02 -31.63
N ASP A 169 13.64 30.61 -31.84
CA ASP A 169 12.62 30.77 -30.80
C ASP A 169 12.16 29.41 -30.25
N MET A 170 11.91 28.43 -31.11
CA MET A 170 11.54 27.07 -30.70
C MET A 170 12.65 26.40 -29.87
N LYS A 171 13.93 26.58 -30.25
CA LYS A 171 15.07 26.05 -29.48
C LYS A 171 15.16 26.69 -28.11
N HIS A 172 15.06 28.03 -28.05
CA HIS A 172 15.07 28.75 -26.78
C HIS A 172 13.90 28.38 -25.87
N ASP A 173 12.70 28.22 -26.41
CA ASP A 173 11.55 27.76 -25.64
C ASP A 173 11.78 26.37 -25.05
N LYS A 174 12.34 25.44 -25.84
CA LYS A 174 12.66 24.09 -25.36
C LYS A 174 13.74 24.09 -24.26
N GLU A 175 14.78 24.90 -24.42
CA GLU A 175 15.82 25.10 -23.40
C GLU A 175 15.26 25.71 -22.12
N LEU A 176 14.43 26.75 -22.25
CA LEU A 176 13.76 27.40 -21.14
C LEU A 176 12.85 26.43 -20.38
N GLN A 177 12.02 25.65 -21.08
CA GLN A 177 11.17 24.64 -20.44
C GLN A 177 11.99 23.57 -19.72
N THR A 178 13.09 23.11 -20.32
CA THR A 178 14.00 22.14 -19.70
C THR A 178 14.63 22.71 -18.42
N ALA A 179 15.08 23.98 -18.45
CA ALA A 179 15.64 24.66 -17.29
C ALA A 179 14.59 24.88 -16.19
N ILE A 180 13.36 25.25 -16.56
CA ILE A 180 12.23 25.41 -15.62
C ILE A 180 11.93 24.07 -14.92
N VAL A 181 11.80 22.98 -15.68
CA VAL A 181 11.51 21.65 -15.13
C VAL A 181 12.62 21.21 -14.18
N LYS A 182 13.89 21.36 -14.59
CA LYS A 182 15.04 21.02 -13.74
C LYS A 182 15.04 21.82 -12.43
N THR A 183 14.87 23.13 -12.52
CA THR A 183 14.83 24.01 -11.34
C THR A 183 13.68 23.65 -10.40
N ARG A 184 12.50 23.29 -10.94
CA ARG A 184 11.36 22.81 -10.15
C ARG A 184 11.66 21.49 -9.45
N MET A 185 12.28 20.53 -10.14
CA MET A 185 12.68 19.25 -9.56
C MET A 185 13.70 19.45 -8.43
N ASP A 186 14.75 20.23 -8.67
CA ASP A 186 15.81 20.52 -7.70
C ASP A 186 15.24 21.23 -6.46
N THR A 187 14.38 22.23 -6.66
CA THR A 187 13.71 22.95 -5.57
C THR A 187 12.81 22.01 -4.75
N THR A 188 12.03 21.14 -5.42
CA THR A 188 11.16 20.18 -4.74
C THR A 188 11.97 19.20 -3.91
N TYR A 189 13.07 18.68 -4.48
CA TYR A 189 13.97 17.78 -3.79
C TYR A 189 14.59 18.44 -2.55
N ASP A 190 15.07 19.68 -2.65
CA ASP A 190 15.66 20.42 -1.53
C ASP A 190 14.64 20.72 -0.43
N VAL A 191 13.41 21.09 -0.80
CA VAL A 191 12.32 21.31 0.15
C VAL A 191 11.98 20.01 0.88
N LEU A 192 11.82 18.90 0.15
CA LEU A 192 11.56 17.59 0.75
C LEU A 192 12.69 17.15 1.67
N ARG A 193 13.95 17.32 1.25
CA ARG A 193 15.14 17.00 2.04
C ARG A 193 15.19 17.76 3.37
N LYS A 194 14.70 19.01 3.40
CA LYS A 194 14.65 19.85 4.62
C LYS A 194 13.43 19.52 5.50
N ILE A 195 12.27 19.26 4.89
CA ILE A 195 11.02 19.03 5.61
C ILE A 195 10.96 17.62 6.21
N GLN A 196 11.47 16.61 5.51
CA GLN A 196 11.31 15.21 5.91
C GLN A 196 11.93 14.87 7.28
N PRO A 197 13.12 15.38 7.65
CA PRO A 197 13.64 15.21 9.00
C PRO A 197 12.76 15.87 10.07
N GLN A 198 12.16 17.03 9.77
CA GLN A 198 11.26 17.72 10.69
C GLN A 198 9.97 16.93 10.89
N ILE A 199 9.37 16.42 9.81
CA ILE A 199 8.21 15.53 9.89
C ILE A 199 8.54 14.30 10.74
N ASN A 200 9.67 13.64 10.47
CA ASN A 200 10.08 12.45 11.23
C ASN A 200 10.28 12.77 12.72
N TRP A 201 10.88 13.90 13.03
CA TRP A 201 11.05 14.35 14.42
C TRP A 201 9.69 14.59 15.10
N VAL A 202 8.77 15.31 14.46
CA VAL A 202 7.42 15.57 14.99
C VAL A 202 6.66 14.26 15.20
N VAL A 203 6.64 13.38 14.21
CA VAL A 203 5.97 12.07 14.30
C VAL A 203 6.55 11.23 15.43
N THR A 204 7.87 11.17 15.54
CA THR A 204 8.55 10.41 16.60
C THR A 204 8.27 10.99 17.99
N SER A 205 8.26 12.33 18.12
CA SER A 205 7.92 13.01 19.38
C SER A 205 6.50 12.69 19.80
N ILE A 206 5.51 12.89 18.91
CA ILE A 206 4.10 12.62 19.19
C ILE A 206 3.89 11.15 19.54
N TYR A 207 4.53 10.24 18.82
CA TYR A 207 4.44 8.80 19.10
C TYR A 207 4.99 8.46 20.49
N ASN A 208 6.16 9.00 20.83
CA ASN A 208 6.76 8.76 22.14
C ASN A 208 5.91 9.34 23.28
N ASP A 209 5.37 10.55 23.12
CA ASP A 209 4.48 11.19 24.10
C ASP A 209 3.22 10.35 24.33
N LEU A 210 2.62 9.83 23.25
CA LEU A 210 1.46 8.94 23.31
C LEU A 210 1.78 7.63 24.03
N VAL A 211 2.92 7.01 23.72
CA VAL A 211 3.38 5.78 24.39
C VAL A 211 3.61 6.04 25.89
N GLN A 212 4.21 7.17 26.26
CA GLN A 212 4.43 7.52 27.66
C GLN A 212 3.11 7.78 28.39
N ALA A 213 2.20 8.53 27.78
CA ALA A 213 0.87 8.78 28.34
C ALA A 213 0.11 7.46 28.61
N HIS A 214 0.14 6.52 27.65
CA HIS A 214 -0.46 5.20 27.84
C HIS A 214 0.24 4.37 28.92
N ARG A 215 1.58 4.41 29.02
CA ARG A 215 2.31 3.74 30.10
C ARG A 215 1.89 4.27 31.47
N ILE A 216 1.87 5.59 31.64
CA ILE A 216 1.44 6.25 32.88
C ILE A 216 0.00 5.87 33.22
N GLN A 217 -0.90 5.88 32.23
CA GLN A 217 -2.30 5.47 32.44
C GLN A 217 -2.40 4.02 32.89
N LYS A 218 -1.70 3.10 32.23
CA LYS A 218 -1.67 1.68 32.59
C LYS A 218 -1.16 1.49 34.01
N ASP A 219 -0.06 2.13 34.36
CA ASP A 219 0.55 2.00 35.69
C ASP A 219 -0.38 2.56 36.78
N LYS A 220 -1.06 3.67 36.51
CA LYS A 220 -2.12 4.19 37.40
C LYS A 220 -3.25 3.18 37.59
N MET A 221 -3.75 2.57 36.51
CA MET A 221 -4.81 1.56 36.58
C MET A 221 -4.37 0.32 37.37
N VAL A 222 -3.11 -0.11 37.24
CA VAL A 222 -2.54 -1.22 38.02
C VAL A 222 -2.49 -0.86 39.52
N VAL A 223 -2.03 0.35 39.86
CA VAL A 223 -2.01 0.82 41.26
C VAL A 223 -3.42 0.89 41.83
N ASP A 224 -4.38 1.44 41.10
CA ASP A 224 -5.79 1.53 41.51
C ASP A 224 -6.40 0.14 41.71
N PHE A 225 -6.16 -0.79 40.78
CA PHE A 225 -6.60 -2.17 40.88
C PHE A 225 -6.02 -2.86 42.13
N ASN A 226 -4.71 -2.74 42.35
CA ASN A 226 -4.04 -3.34 43.51
C ASN A 226 -4.58 -2.76 44.83
N ASN A 227 -4.87 -1.46 44.88
CA ASN A 227 -5.49 -0.82 46.03
C ASN A 227 -6.91 -1.35 46.30
N ILE A 228 -7.72 -1.53 45.26
CA ILE A 228 -9.07 -2.12 45.36
C ILE A 228 -8.97 -3.56 45.86
N MET A 229 -8.08 -4.37 45.28
CA MET A 229 -7.88 -5.76 45.66
C MET A 229 -7.41 -5.88 47.10
N ARG A 230 -6.41 -5.10 47.53
CA ARG A 230 -5.93 -5.08 48.92
C ARG A 230 -7.06 -4.74 49.90
N LYS A 231 -7.87 -3.72 49.60
CA LYS A 231 -9.05 -3.36 50.44
C LYS A 231 -10.07 -4.50 50.49
N ARG A 232 -10.31 -5.21 49.39
CA ARG A 232 -11.22 -6.37 49.35
C ARG A 232 -10.67 -7.54 50.17
N HIS A 233 -9.39 -7.87 50.05
CA HIS A 233 -8.76 -8.94 50.83
C HIS A 233 -8.86 -8.66 52.33
N ILE A 234 -8.52 -7.44 52.79
CA ILE A 234 -8.66 -7.07 54.21
C ILE A 234 -10.10 -7.27 54.70
N LYS A 235 -11.10 -6.85 53.92
CA LYS A 235 -12.52 -7.06 54.27
C LYS A 235 -12.91 -8.54 54.33
N PHE A 236 -12.38 -9.37 53.44
CA PHE A 236 -12.65 -10.81 53.45
C PHE A 236 -11.96 -11.50 54.62
N ASP A 237 -10.71 -11.15 54.92
CA ASP A 237 -9.97 -11.68 56.06
C ASP A 237 -10.68 -11.37 57.39
N GLU A 238 -11.20 -10.13 57.54
CA GLU A 238 -11.99 -9.74 58.70
C GLU A 238 -13.30 -10.54 58.80
N LYS A 239 -13.99 -10.76 57.67
CA LYS A 239 -15.20 -11.61 57.63
C LYS A 239 -14.89 -13.06 57.99
N ILE A 240 -13.80 -13.62 57.46
CA ILE A 240 -13.37 -14.99 57.75
C ILE A 240 -13.08 -15.13 59.24
N LYS A 241 -12.26 -14.23 59.81
CA LYS A 241 -11.96 -14.23 61.25
C LYS A 241 -13.21 -14.13 62.12
N ASN A 242 -14.19 -13.31 61.73
CA ASN A 242 -15.46 -13.20 62.45
C ASN A 242 -16.34 -14.46 62.34
N ILE A 243 -16.28 -15.18 61.21
CA ILE A 243 -16.97 -16.47 61.05
C ILE A 243 -16.26 -17.55 61.89
N GLU A 244 -14.95 -17.64 61.79
CA GLU A 244 -14.13 -18.60 62.57
C GLU A 244 -14.36 -18.41 64.07
N LYS A 245 -14.30 -17.17 64.57
CA LYS A 245 -14.55 -16.88 65.99
C LYS A 245 -15.93 -17.36 66.43
N ARG A 246 -16.99 -17.03 65.68
CA ARG A 246 -18.35 -17.48 65.99
C ARG A 246 -18.48 -19.01 65.97
N LYS A 247 -17.87 -19.67 64.98
CA LYS A 247 -17.93 -21.14 64.88
C LYS A 247 -17.19 -21.82 66.02
N ILE A 248 -16.06 -21.27 66.44
CA ILE A 248 -15.32 -21.75 67.60
C ILE A 248 -16.17 -21.60 68.88
N GLU A 249 -16.81 -20.45 69.09
CA GLU A 249 -17.71 -20.21 70.23
C GLU A 249 -18.92 -21.15 70.24
N GLU A 250 -19.55 -21.38 69.07
CA GLU A 250 -20.63 -22.35 68.90
C GLU A 250 -20.19 -23.78 69.25
N LEU A 251 -19.02 -24.21 68.76
CA LEU A 251 -18.46 -25.54 69.06
C LEU A 251 -18.15 -25.71 70.55
N TYR A 252 -17.60 -24.69 71.21
CA TYR A 252 -17.38 -24.72 72.66
C TYR A 252 -18.69 -24.87 73.43
N THR A 253 -19.74 -24.17 73.01
CA THR A 253 -21.06 -24.26 73.63
C THR A 253 -21.67 -25.66 73.44
N GLN A 254 -21.63 -26.19 72.21
CA GLN A 254 -22.13 -27.54 71.90
C GLN A 254 -21.36 -28.62 72.66
N ARG A 255 -20.03 -28.51 72.73
CA ARG A 255 -19.20 -29.43 73.50
C ARG A 255 -19.61 -29.46 74.98
N ARG A 256 -19.78 -28.29 75.58
CA ARG A 256 -20.19 -28.18 76.98
C ARG A 256 -21.58 -28.76 77.23
N GLU A 257 -22.53 -28.50 76.33
CA GLU A 257 -23.88 -29.07 76.39
C GLU A 257 -23.83 -30.60 76.37
N LEU A 258 -23.07 -31.19 75.44
CA LEU A 258 -22.89 -32.64 75.34
C LEU A 258 -22.19 -33.23 76.57
N GLU A 259 -21.17 -32.55 77.11
CA GLU A 259 -20.51 -32.97 78.35
C GLU A 259 -21.49 -33.01 79.54
N ILE A 260 -22.34 -31.98 79.69
CA ILE A 260 -23.38 -31.94 80.73
C ILE A 260 -24.41 -33.05 80.50
N GLN A 261 -24.90 -33.21 79.27
CA GLN A 261 -25.90 -34.23 78.96
C GLN A 261 -25.35 -35.65 79.19
N ASN A 262 -24.07 -35.88 78.91
CA ASN A 262 -23.41 -37.15 79.21
C ASN A 262 -23.37 -37.41 80.73
N VAL A 263 -23.02 -36.41 81.55
CA VAL A 263 -23.04 -36.54 83.01
C VAL A 263 -24.44 -36.84 83.52
N ILE A 264 -25.47 -36.15 83.01
CA ILE A 264 -26.88 -36.41 83.36
C ILE A 264 -27.28 -37.83 83.00
N ASN A 265 -26.93 -38.32 81.81
CA ASN A 265 -27.22 -39.68 81.36
C ASN A 265 -26.56 -40.73 82.27
N ILE A 266 -25.30 -40.53 82.66
CA ILE A 266 -24.59 -41.42 83.60
C ILE A 266 -25.31 -41.47 84.95
N ILE A 267 -25.69 -40.31 85.49
CA ILE A 267 -26.43 -40.22 86.76
C ILE A 267 -27.78 -40.94 86.66
N TYR A 268 -28.50 -40.75 85.56
CA TYR A 268 -29.78 -41.40 85.32
C TYR A 268 -29.65 -42.93 85.26
N ILE A 269 -28.67 -43.44 84.49
CA ILE A 269 -28.40 -44.89 84.42
C ILE A 269 -28.07 -45.44 85.80
N PHE A 270 -27.18 -44.77 86.55
CA PHE A 270 -26.83 -45.18 87.90
C PHE A 270 -28.04 -45.23 88.83
N TYR A 271 -28.93 -44.24 88.77
CA TYR A 271 -30.16 -44.21 89.56
C TYR A 271 -31.11 -45.35 89.21
N MET A 272 -31.32 -45.60 87.91
CA MET A 272 -32.18 -46.69 87.44
C MET A 272 -31.62 -48.06 87.84
N GLU A 273 -30.31 -48.27 87.73
CA GLU A 273 -29.65 -49.50 88.17
C GLU A 273 -29.79 -49.72 89.67
N ARG A 274 -29.64 -48.64 90.48
CA ARG A 274 -29.85 -48.71 91.92
C ARG A 274 -31.28 -49.07 92.29
N LEU A 275 -32.28 -48.50 91.61
CA LEU A 275 -33.69 -48.86 91.81
C LEU A 275 -33.95 -50.33 91.47
N HIS A 276 -33.43 -50.78 90.33
CA HIS A 276 -33.56 -52.18 89.90
C HIS A 276 -32.92 -53.13 90.93
N SER A 277 -31.68 -52.85 91.36
CA SER A 277 -30.98 -53.64 92.37
C SER A 277 -31.73 -53.69 93.71
N ASN A 278 -32.27 -52.56 94.17
CA ASN A 278 -33.08 -52.51 95.39
C ASN A 278 -34.36 -53.35 95.26
N SER A 279 -35.05 -53.26 94.11
CA SER A 279 -36.24 -54.08 93.86
C SER A 279 -35.93 -55.57 93.84
N GLN A 280 -34.79 -55.97 93.26
CA GLN A 280 -34.33 -57.36 93.28
C GLN A 280 -34.00 -57.81 94.70
N LEU A 281 -33.30 -56.99 95.48
CA LEU A 281 -32.97 -57.29 96.87
C LEU A 281 -34.22 -57.47 97.73
N GLN A 282 -35.21 -56.59 97.56
CA GLN A 282 -36.49 -56.69 98.27
C GLN A 282 -37.23 -57.99 97.90
N ALA A 283 -37.31 -58.33 96.62
CA ALA A 283 -37.95 -59.59 96.19
C ALA A 283 -37.26 -60.83 96.76
N ILE A 284 -35.91 -60.81 96.84
CA ILE A 284 -35.13 -61.88 97.47
C ILE A 284 -35.44 -61.96 98.97
N GLN A 285 -35.49 -60.82 99.66
CA GLN A 285 -35.79 -60.75 101.08
C GLN A 285 -37.20 -61.28 101.38
N GLU A 286 -38.21 -60.85 100.63
CA GLU A 286 -39.60 -61.31 100.77
C GLU A 286 -39.69 -62.84 100.61
N HIS A 287 -39.05 -63.39 99.57
CA HIS A 287 -39.00 -64.84 99.35
C HIS A 287 -38.34 -65.60 100.52
N TYR A 288 -37.25 -65.08 101.10
CA TYR A 288 -36.61 -65.72 102.25
C TYR A 288 -37.43 -65.56 103.54
N GLU A 289 -38.10 -64.43 103.76
CA GLU A 289 -39.01 -64.23 104.88
C GLU A 289 -40.19 -65.21 104.83
N GLU A 290 -40.78 -65.44 103.65
CA GLU A 290 -41.81 -66.45 103.45
C GLU A 290 -41.29 -67.86 103.75
N LYS A 291 -40.08 -68.20 103.28
CA LYS A 291 -39.43 -69.48 103.62
C LYS A 291 -39.21 -69.63 105.12
N ILE A 292 -38.73 -68.59 105.80
CA ILE A 292 -38.53 -68.61 107.26
C ILE A 292 -39.87 -68.84 107.97
N LYS A 293 -40.93 -68.12 107.59
CA LYS A 293 -42.29 -68.33 108.14
C LYS A 293 -42.77 -69.76 107.91
N SER A 294 -42.52 -70.32 106.72
CA SER A 294 -42.87 -71.71 106.38
C SER A 294 -42.14 -72.72 107.27
N PHE A 295 -40.84 -72.52 107.51
CA PHE A 295 -40.05 -73.38 108.39
C PHE A 295 -40.45 -73.21 109.86
N GLN A 296 -40.73 -72.01 110.33
CA GLN A 296 -41.26 -71.79 111.68
C GLN A 296 -42.58 -72.53 111.90
N LYS A 297 -43.48 -72.51 110.91
CA LYS A 297 -44.74 -73.28 110.94
C LYS A 297 -44.48 -74.79 110.96
N LEU A 298 -43.49 -75.27 110.20
CA LEU A 298 -43.10 -76.68 110.20
C LEU A 298 -42.53 -77.10 111.56
N ILE A 299 -41.64 -76.29 112.14
CA ILE A 299 -41.05 -76.52 113.47
C ILE A 299 -42.16 -76.55 114.53
N ALA A 300 -43.12 -75.63 114.49
CA ALA A 300 -44.26 -75.63 115.42
C ALA A 300 -45.08 -76.92 115.35
N LYS A 301 -45.42 -77.38 114.13
CA LYS A 301 -46.11 -78.67 113.92
C LYS A 301 -45.31 -79.85 114.44
N GLN A 302 -43.99 -79.84 114.22
CA GLN A 302 -43.13 -80.93 114.67
C GLN A 302 -43.01 -80.95 116.20
N ASN A 303 -42.93 -79.79 116.84
CA ASN A 303 -42.97 -79.67 118.30
C ASN A 303 -44.30 -80.17 118.89
N GLU A 304 -45.43 -79.86 118.24
CA GLU A 304 -46.75 -80.39 118.63
C GLU A 304 -46.77 -81.92 118.54
N ALA A 305 -46.31 -82.50 117.43
CA ALA A 305 -46.22 -83.95 117.27
C ALA A 305 -45.30 -84.59 118.31
N VAL A 306 -44.16 -83.97 118.62
CA VAL A 306 -43.25 -84.44 119.68
C VAL A 306 -43.92 -84.39 121.06
N ASN A 307 -44.70 -83.35 121.35
CA ASN A 307 -45.44 -83.24 122.61
C ASN A 307 -46.51 -84.33 122.73
N ILE A 308 -47.28 -84.59 121.66
CA ILE A 308 -48.26 -85.68 121.61
C ILE A 308 -47.57 -87.03 121.84
N MET A 309 -46.47 -87.31 121.13
CA MET A 309 -45.71 -88.55 121.34
C MET A 309 -45.19 -88.66 122.78
N LYS A 310 -44.73 -87.56 123.39
CA LYS A 310 -44.30 -87.55 124.80
C LYS A 310 -45.46 -87.89 125.73
N GLU A 311 -46.64 -87.31 125.51
CA GLU A 311 -47.85 -87.62 126.28
C GLU A 311 -48.23 -89.10 126.14
N GLU A 312 -48.27 -89.64 124.92
CA GLU A 312 -48.54 -91.06 124.67
C GLU A 312 -47.51 -91.98 125.34
N ILE A 313 -46.22 -91.64 125.30
CA ILE A 313 -45.17 -92.38 126.00
C ILE A 313 -45.41 -92.35 127.51
N THR A 314 -45.76 -91.20 128.10
CA THR A 314 -46.05 -91.10 129.53
C THR A 314 -47.31 -91.89 129.92
N GLU A 315 -48.35 -91.88 129.09
CA GLU A 315 -49.56 -92.66 129.32
C GLU A 315 -49.29 -94.16 129.25
N CYS A 316 -48.54 -94.61 128.23
CA CYS A 316 -48.11 -95.99 128.08
C CYS A 316 -47.25 -96.44 129.28
N HIS A 317 -46.31 -95.60 129.72
CA HIS A 317 -45.48 -95.87 130.89
C HIS A 317 -46.33 -96.02 132.16
N ASN A 318 -47.32 -95.15 132.37
CA ASN A 318 -48.25 -95.25 133.50
C ASN A 318 -49.11 -96.53 133.44
N LYS A 319 -49.63 -96.89 132.25
CA LYS A 319 -50.37 -98.14 132.04
C LYS A 319 -49.51 -99.38 132.32
N ASN A 320 -48.27 -99.39 131.83
CA ASN A 320 -47.32 -100.47 132.11
C ASN A 320 -47.03 -100.59 133.59
N LYS A 321 -46.80 -99.49 134.30
CA LYS A 321 -46.59 -99.49 135.76
C LYS A 321 -47.79 -100.08 136.50
N MET A 322 -49.02 -99.71 136.11
CA MET A 322 -50.25 -100.27 136.69
C MET A 322 -50.41 -101.77 136.39
N LEU A 323 -50.05 -102.22 135.18
CA LEU A 323 -50.01 -103.65 134.82
C LEU A 323 -48.98 -104.41 135.66
N GLU A 324 -47.79 -103.84 135.85
CA GLU A 324 -46.72 -104.39 136.66
C GLU A 324 -47.16 -104.54 138.13
N GLU A 325 -47.85 -103.53 138.70
CA GLU A 325 -48.47 -103.61 140.02
C GLU A 325 -49.52 -104.74 140.11
N LYS A 326 -50.39 -104.89 139.10
CA LYS A 326 -51.37 -105.99 139.05
C LYS A 326 -50.72 -107.36 138.96
N ILE A 327 -49.69 -107.52 138.12
CA ILE A 327 -48.91 -108.76 138.02
C ILE A 327 -48.26 -109.07 139.36
N THR A 328 -47.74 -108.07 140.07
CA THR A 328 -47.14 -108.25 141.40
C THR A 328 -48.16 -108.72 142.44
N ILE A 329 -49.39 -108.19 142.40
CA ILE A 329 -50.49 -108.65 143.27
C ILE A 329 -50.88 -110.09 142.94
N LEU A 330 -51.05 -110.40 141.65
CA LEU A 330 -51.39 -111.75 141.19
C LEU A 330 -50.30 -112.75 141.58
N ALA A 331 -49.02 -112.40 141.42
CA ALA A 331 -47.89 -113.20 141.84
C ALA A 331 -47.90 -113.47 143.35
N LYS A 332 -48.27 -112.47 144.19
CA LYS A 332 -48.44 -112.68 145.63
C LYS A 332 -49.60 -113.61 145.99
N GLU A 333 -50.72 -113.54 145.28
CA GLU A 333 -51.85 -114.47 145.49
C GLU A 333 -51.52 -115.88 145.02
N PHE A 334 -50.84 -116.05 143.88
CA PHE A 334 -50.28 -117.34 143.47
C PHE A 334 -49.28 -117.85 144.50
N GLN A 335 -48.42 -117.00 145.06
CA GLN A 335 -47.49 -117.40 146.11
C GLN A 335 -48.22 -117.84 147.40
N LYS A 336 -49.32 -117.19 147.78
CA LYS A 336 -50.16 -117.65 148.91
C LYS A 336 -50.79 -119.02 148.63
N PHE A 337 -51.29 -119.24 147.41
CA PHE A 337 -51.85 -120.54 147.02
C PHE A 337 -50.78 -121.64 147.05
N ILE A 338 -49.59 -121.34 146.53
CA ILE A 338 -48.41 -122.21 146.58
C ILE A 338 -48.07 -122.53 148.04
N ASN A 339 -47.94 -121.53 148.91
CA ASN A 339 -47.61 -121.72 150.32
C ASN A 339 -48.69 -122.54 151.07
N PHE A 340 -49.97 -122.30 150.78
CA PHE A 340 -51.08 -123.09 151.34
C PHE A 340 -51.02 -124.56 150.90
N ALA A 341 -50.75 -124.82 149.62
CA ALA A 341 -50.57 -126.17 149.12
C ALA A 341 -49.38 -126.89 149.80
N PHE A 342 -48.29 -126.16 150.08
CA PHE A 342 -47.14 -126.69 150.81
C PHE A 342 -47.44 -127.03 152.28
N ASP A 343 -48.25 -126.23 152.98
CA ASP A 343 -48.55 -126.46 154.41
C ASP A 343 -49.52 -127.64 154.66
N THR A 344 -50.39 -127.95 153.68
CA THR A 344 -51.48 -128.92 153.91
C THR A 344 -51.12 -130.36 153.57
N MET A 345 -50.09 -130.58 152.74
CA MET A 345 -49.69 -131.92 152.25
C MET A 345 -48.16 -132.08 152.28
N PRO A 346 -47.55 -132.20 153.47
CA PRO A 346 -46.08 -132.28 153.61
C PRO A 346 -45.46 -133.50 152.92
N GLU A 347 -46.23 -134.60 152.79
CA GLU A 347 -45.75 -135.87 152.24
C GLU A 347 -45.61 -135.89 150.70
N HIS A 348 -46.03 -134.83 150.00
CA HIS A 348 -45.92 -134.69 148.54
C HIS A 348 -44.90 -133.63 148.08
N ALA A 349 -44.13 -133.04 149.00
CA ALA A 349 -43.17 -131.98 148.71
C ALA A 349 -41.97 -132.42 147.84
N ASP A 350 -41.70 -133.72 147.74
CA ASP A 350 -40.55 -134.24 146.99
C ASP A 350 -40.71 -134.19 145.46
N PHE A 351 -41.87 -133.81 144.92
CA PHE A 351 -42.13 -133.82 143.48
C PHE A 351 -42.16 -132.46 142.76
N LEU A 352 -41.91 -131.33 143.43
CA LEU A 352 -41.93 -130.03 142.75
C LEU A 352 -40.72 -129.16 143.07
N LEU A 353 -39.99 -128.84 142.01
CA LEU A 353 -38.75 -128.07 141.93
C LEU A 353 -38.78 -126.76 142.77
N PRO A 354 -37.66 -126.37 143.40
CA PRO A 354 -37.53 -125.08 144.07
C PRO A 354 -37.85 -123.90 143.15
N LEU A 355 -38.76 -123.03 143.60
CA LEU A 355 -39.18 -121.78 142.96
C LEU A 355 -38.09 -120.71 142.86
N ASP A 356 -36.85 -121.03 143.26
CA ASP A 356 -35.69 -120.13 143.20
C ASP A 356 -35.20 -119.84 141.76
N LEU A 357 -35.88 -120.36 140.73
CA LEU A 357 -35.54 -120.17 139.31
C LEU A 357 -36.32 -119.05 138.57
N LEU A 358 -37.20 -118.29 139.25
CA LEU A 358 -37.99 -117.22 138.60
C LEU A 358 -37.61 -115.78 138.95
N SER A 359 -36.50 -115.55 139.67
CA SER A 359 -35.92 -114.22 139.84
C SER A 359 -35.06 -113.82 138.62
N VAL A 360 -35.69 -113.68 137.45
CA VAL A 360 -35.12 -112.89 136.34
C VAL A 360 -35.45 -111.42 136.63
N ASN A 361 -34.57 -110.77 137.40
CA ASN A 361 -34.57 -109.31 137.51
C ASN A 361 -33.74 -108.72 136.37
N SER A 362 -34.49 -108.09 135.47
CA SER A 362 -34.14 -107.13 134.44
C SER A 362 -32.97 -106.21 134.77
N THR A 363 -32.03 -106.08 133.83
CA THR A 363 -31.32 -104.82 133.57
C THR A 363 -31.05 -104.67 132.07
N ASN A 364 -31.98 -104.01 131.37
CA ASN A 364 -31.64 -103.26 130.16
C ASN A 364 -30.77 -102.07 130.62
N LYS A 365 -29.54 -101.98 130.10
CA LYS A 365 -28.74 -100.76 130.16
C LYS A 365 -28.59 -100.20 128.75
N GLU A 366 -28.91 -98.92 128.68
CA GLU A 366 -28.68 -97.95 127.62
C GLU A 366 -27.21 -97.88 127.20
N ASP A 367 -26.99 -97.52 125.94
CA ASP A 367 -25.94 -96.62 125.41
C ASP A 367 -26.26 -96.45 123.92
N GLY A 368 -26.29 -95.27 123.28
CA GLY A 368 -25.62 -94.02 123.57
C GLY A 368 -24.82 -93.59 122.33
N GLU A 369 -25.29 -92.53 121.65
CA GLU A 369 -24.53 -91.59 120.80
C GLU A 369 -23.82 -92.07 119.50
N ARG A 370 -24.05 -91.34 118.38
CA ARG A 370 -23.05 -90.40 117.82
C ARG A 370 -23.48 -89.64 116.55
N GLU A 371 -23.37 -88.31 116.70
CA GLU A 371 -22.70 -87.33 115.83
C GLU A 371 -23.14 -87.08 114.37
N GLU A 372 -23.75 -85.90 114.24
CA GLU A 372 -23.60 -84.97 113.11
C GLU A 372 -22.14 -84.80 112.64
N LYS A 373 -21.93 -84.74 111.33
CA LYS A 373 -20.88 -83.90 110.73
C LYS A 373 -21.36 -83.19 109.48
N LYS A 374 -21.34 -81.87 109.63
CA LYS A 374 -21.51 -80.80 108.63
C LYS A 374 -20.68 -81.01 107.37
N ARG A 375 -21.27 -80.69 106.22
CA ARG A 375 -20.74 -79.72 105.25
C ARG A 375 -21.88 -79.00 104.56
#